data_AF-A0A1L9AVK1-F1
#
_entry.id   AF-A0A1L9AVK1-F1
#
_cell.length_a   1.000
_cell.length_b   1.000
_cell.length_c   1.000
_cell.angle_alpha   90.00
_cell.angle_beta   90.00
_cell.angle_gamma   90.00
#
_symmetry.space_group_name_H-M   'P 1'
#
loop_
_entity.id
_entity.type
_entity.pdbx_description
1 polymer ?
#
loop_
_entity_poly.entity_id
_entity_poly.type
_entity_poly.pdbx_seq_one_letter_code
_entity_poly.pdbx_strand_id
1 'polypeptide(L)'
;MKYFLIMLSDWRFSAGDLTRRLLARWPGAIFQETNPESISCFEFELPMAHSTLHGAMHRDGECISFSADIRDIAEFSLWVRSFVPEAERLHFCDEGVSGQLDLRPDTSSSDIFRLFDYVPPPPGWKNYSLIARPQWTLAAHEFARLLLLRWPSAQVQLKTESHEPRPASFQVPMKHSTLIGSLYCPVPSLDFTGDPRDCAEFSLWCRSILVAEQVSVSGDNHFITLHPSTTVEDFLRTLGAPPS
;
A
#
# COMPACT_ATOMS: atom_id res chain seq x y z
N MET A 1 -2.80 2.25 -8.88
CA MET A 1 -3.71 3.42 -8.97
C MET A 1 -2.87 4.63 -9.33
N LYS A 2 -3.32 5.45 -10.27
CA LYS A 2 -2.61 6.65 -10.70
C LYS A 2 -3.18 7.89 -10.00
N TYR A 3 -2.31 8.82 -9.68
CA TYR A 3 -2.58 10.07 -8.98
C TYR A 3 -2.02 11.24 -9.76
N PHE A 4 -2.55 12.42 -9.49
CA PHE A 4 -2.23 13.65 -10.19
C PHE A 4 -2.04 14.78 -9.20
N LEU A 5 -1.05 15.61 -9.46
CA LEU A 5 -0.88 16.93 -8.89
C LEU A 5 -1.09 17.94 -10.01
N ILE A 6 -2.14 18.74 -9.89
CA ILE A 6 -2.60 19.67 -10.93
C ILE A 6 -2.50 21.09 -10.41
N MET A 7 -1.80 21.95 -11.14
CA MET A 7 -1.79 23.39 -10.90
C MET A 7 -3.06 24.02 -11.46
N LEU A 8 -3.86 24.65 -10.59
CA LEU A 8 -5.09 25.35 -11.01
C LEU A 8 -4.90 26.86 -11.19
N SER A 9 -3.67 27.35 -10.99
CA SER A 9 -3.27 28.75 -11.20
C SER A 9 -2.40 28.87 -12.46
N ASP A 10 -1.83 30.05 -12.73
CA ASP A 10 -0.92 30.29 -13.87
C ASP A 10 0.54 29.88 -13.59
N TRP A 11 0.85 29.48 -12.35
CA TRP A 11 2.17 28.97 -12.02
C TRP A 11 2.40 27.59 -12.64
N ARG A 12 3.61 27.34 -13.15
CA ARG A 12 3.99 26.09 -13.82
C ARG A 12 5.24 25.50 -13.22
N PHE A 13 5.28 24.18 -13.16
CA PHE A 13 6.50 23.46 -12.87
C PHE A 13 7.52 23.72 -13.99
N SER A 14 8.74 24.09 -13.62
CA SER A 14 9.89 24.06 -14.52
C SER A 14 10.50 22.66 -14.51
N ALA A 15 10.66 22.05 -15.69
CA ALA A 15 11.23 20.71 -15.81
C ALA A 15 12.63 20.63 -15.18
N GLY A 16 13.49 21.62 -15.47
CA GLY A 16 14.82 21.69 -14.88
C GLY A 16 14.80 21.87 -13.36
N ASP A 17 13.86 22.65 -12.83
CA ASP A 17 13.76 22.86 -11.38
C ASP A 17 13.23 21.63 -10.66
N LEU A 18 12.23 20.95 -11.23
CA LEU A 18 11.70 19.71 -10.67
C LEU A 18 12.77 18.62 -10.66
N THR A 19 13.48 18.40 -11.77
CA THR A 19 14.58 17.42 -11.85
C THR A 19 15.66 17.69 -10.81
N ARG A 20 16.10 18.95 -10.64
CA ARG A 20 17.10 19.30 -9.62
C ARG A 20 16.59 19.01 -8.21
N ARG A 21 15.32 19.33 -7.91
CA ARG A 21 14.71 19.07 -6.60
C ARG A 21 14.57 17.58 -6.33
N LEU A 22 14.14 16.81 -7.33
CA LEU A 22 14.03 15.35 -7.25
C LEU A 22 15.38 14.71 -6.95
N LEU A 23 16.44 15.06 -7.69
CA LEU A 23 17.80 14.55 -7.45
C LEU A 23 18.36 14.96 -6.09
N ALA A 24 18.02 16.15 -5.60
CA ALA A 24 18.45 16.61 -4.28
C ALA A 24 17.79 15.83 -3.13
N ARG A 25 16.51 15.44 -3.28
CA ARG A 25 15.77 14.70 -2.26
C ARG A 25 15.96 13.18 -2.39
N TRP A 26 15.98 12.66 -3.61
CA TRP A 26 16.16 11.26 -3.97
C TRP A 26 17.32 11.11 -4.97
N PRO A 27 18.57 10.99 -4.49
CA PRO A 27 19.75 10.87 -5.37
C PRO A 27 19.75 9.66 -6.30
N GLY A 28 18.95 8.64 -6.00
CA GLY A 28 18.75 7.45 -6.83
C GLY A 28 17.66 7.60 -7.90
N ALA A 29 17.14 8.81 -8.13
CA ALA A 29 16.11 9.05 -9.13
C ALA A 29 16.61 8.74 -10.55
N ILE A 30 15.82 7.97 -11.29
CA ILE A 30 16.08 7.64 -12.71
C ILE A 30 15.16 8.52 -13.57
N PHE A 31 15.67 9.05 -14.67
CA PHE A 31 14.91 9.90 -15.59
C PHE A 31 14.98 9.34 -17.01
N GLN A 32 13.86 9.44 -17.71
CA GLN A 32 13.77 9.10 -19.12
C GLN A 32 13.08 10.25 -19.87
N GLU A 33 13.78 10.80 -20.87
CA GLU A 33 13.15 11.74 -21.80
C GLU A 33 12.10 11.01 -22.64
N THR A 34 10.96 11.67 -22.83
CA THR A 34 9.87 11.18 -23.66
C THR A 34 9.99 11.74 -25.07
N ASN A 35 9.29 11.12 -26.02
CA ASN A 35 9.21 11.67 -27.36
C ASN A 35 8.55 13.08 -27.36
N PRO A 36 8.90 13.97 -28.32
CA PRO A 36 8.35 15.33 -28.37
C PRO A 36 6.83 15.41 -28.50
N GLU A 37 6.21 14.42 -29.13
CA GLU A 37 4.76 14.32 -29.33
C GLU A 37 4.00 13.87 -28.06
N SER A 38 4.73 13.43 -27.02
CA SER A 38 4.15 13.05 -25.75
C SER A 38 3.71 14.28 -24.97
N ILE A 39 2.57 14.13 -24.30
CA ILE A 39 2.08 15.07 -23.28
C ILE A 39 3.06 15.25 -22.13
N SER A 40 3.86 14.23 -21.83
CA SER A 40 4.91 14.29 -20.81
C SER A 40 6.20 14.86 -21.40
N CYS A 41 6.94 15.65 -20.62
CA CYS A 41 8.29 16.11 -20.93
C CYS A 41 9.35 15.06 -20.57
N PHE A 42 9.16 14.37 -19.44
CA PHE A 42 10.00 13.28 -18.99
C PHE A 42 9.22 12.39 -18.03
N GLU A 43 9.69 11.16 -17.90
CA GLU A 43 9.27 10.18 -16.90
C GLU A 43 10.40 10.00 -15.88
N PHE A 44 10.03 9.61 -14.66
CA PHE A 44 10.98 9.41 -13.59
C PHE A 44 10.57 8.27 -12.65
N GLU A 45 11.57 7.64 -12.04
CA GLU A 45 11.40 6.62 -11.02
C GLU A 45 12.14 7.04 -9.75
N LEU A 46 11.45 6.99 -8.60
CA LEU A 46 12.03 7.31 -7.29
C LEU A 46 12.00 6.06 -6.41
N PRO A 47 13.14 5.63 -5.85
CA PRO A 47 13.14 4.62 -4.80
C PRO A 47 12.64 5.26 -3.50
N MET A 48 11.38 5.02 -3.15
CA MET A 48 10.74 5.53 -1.94
C MET A 48 10.77 4.49 -0.82
N ALA A 49 10.29 4.85 0.36
CA ALA A 49 10.37 3.99 1.54
C ALA A 49 9.51 2.72 1.43
N HIS A 50 8.36 2.80 0.77
CA HIS A 50 7.38 1.71 0.71
C HIS A 50 7.28 1.04 -0.67
N SER A 51 7.70 1.73 -1.73
CA SER A 51 7.60 1.27 -3.11
C SER A 51 8.51 2.08 -4.04
N THR A 52 8.54 1.73 -5.33
CA THR A 52 9.07 2.62 -6.36
C THR A 52 7.96 3.54 -6.84
N LEU A 53 8.16 4.85 -6.77
CA LEU A 53 7.23 5.82 -7.35
C LEU A 53 7.59 6.02 -8.82
N HIS A 54 6.65 5.69 -9.70
CA HIS A 54 6.74 5.98 -11.12
C HIS A 54 5.95 7.26 -11.41
N GLY A 55 6.59 8.26 -12.01
CA GLY A 55 6.01 9.56 -12.26
C GLY A 55 6.33 10.10 -13.65
N ALA A 56 5.55 11.09 -14.08
CA ALA A 56 5.74 11.80 -15.33
C ALA A 56 5.32 13.26 -15.16
N MET A 57 6.14 14.18 -15.66
CA MET A 57 5.82 15.61 -15.67
C MET A 57 5.27 16.01 -17.03
N HIS A 58 4.11 16.67 -17.07
CA HIS A 58 3.53 17.18 -18.31
C HIS A 58 4.35 18.35 -18.88
N ARG A 59 4.35 18.47 -20.20
CA ARG A 59 5.16 19.44 -20.96
C ARG A 59 4.70 20.89 -20.76
N ASP A 60 3.42 21.09 -20.48
CA ASP A 60 2.86 22.39 -20.08
C ASP A 60 3.31 22.82 -18.67
N GLY A 61 3.79 21.89 -17.84
CA GLY A 61 4.15 22.13 -16.45
C GLY A 61 2.94 22.28 -15.52
N GLU A 62 1.74 21.92 -15.96
CA GLU A 62 0.51 22.00 -15.17
C GLU A 62 0.28 20.77 -14.31
N CYS A 63 0.84 19.63 -14.72
CA CYS A 63 0.51 18.35 -14.12
C CYS A 63 1.75 17.48 -13.87
N ILE A 64 1.78 16.84 -12.71
CA ILE A 64 2.63 15.69 -12.43
C ILE A 64 1.71 14.51 -12.20
N SER A 65 1.86 13.46 -12.99
CA SER A 65 1.13 12.21 -12.83
C SER A 65 2.04 11.14 -12.26
N PHE A 66 1.57 10.33 -11.32
CA PHE A 66 2.43 9.39 -10.59
C PHE A 66 1.64 8.24 -9.95
N SER A 67 2.35 7.17 -9.59
CA SER A 67 1.78 5.96 -8.98
C SER A 67 2.80 5.29 -8.07
N ALA A 68 2.35 4.88 -6.88
CA ALA A 68 3.14 4.27 -5.82
C ALA A 68 2.20 3.70 -4.74
N ASP A 69 2.77 3.19 -3.64
CA ASP A 69 2.06 2.98 -2.37
C ASP A 69 1.51 4.31 -1.83
N ILE A 70 0.30 4.31 -1.24
CA ILE A 70 -0.39 5.52 -0.78
C ILE A 70 0.44 6.35 0.23
N ARG A 71 1.31 5.70 1.02
CA ARG A 71 2.22 6.39 1.96
C ARG A 71 3.26 7.21 1.20
N ASP A 72 3.85 6.64 0.15
CA ASP A 72 4.81 7.32 -0.72
C ASP A 72 4.12 8.42 -1.55
N ILE A 73 2.87 8.18 -1.98
CA ILE A 73 2.03 9.19 -2.65
C ILE A 73 1.80 10.40 -1.75
N ALA A 74 1.47 10.19 -0.48
CA ALA A 74 1.29 11.27 0.47
C ALA A 74 2.60 12.01 0.73
N GLU A 75 3.72 11.30 0.95
CA GLU A 75 5.04 11.94 1.13
C GLU A 75 5.41 12.80 -0.09
N PHE A 76 5.33 12.22 -1.29
CA PHE A 76 5.66 12.91 -2.53
C PHE A 76 4.80 14.16 -2.75
N SER A 77 3.48 14.04 -2.55
CA SER A 77 2.54 15.13 -2.73
C SER A 77 2.81 16.32 -1.80
N LEU A 78 3.06 16.02 -0.52
CA LEU A 78 3.39 17.05 0.48
C LEU A 78 4.77 17.65 0.25
N TRP A 79 5.73 16.85 -0.21
CA TRP A 79 7.04 17.36 -0.61
C TRP A 79 6.92 18.35 -1.78
N VAL A 80 6.10 18.05 -2.80
CA VAL A 80 5.83 19.01 -3.89
C VAL A 80 5.20 20.29 -3.35
N ARG A 81 4.15 20.17 -2.51
CA ARG A 81 3.50 21.31 -1.86
C ARG A 81 4.47 22.20 -1.08
N SER A 82 5.52 21.63 -0.49
CA SER A 82 6.50 22.37 0.33
C SER A 82 7.31 23.43 -0.43
N PHE A 83 7.43 23.32 -1.76
CA PHE A 83 8.16 24.29 -2.57
C PHE A 83 7.31 25.02 -3.61
N VAL A 84 6.07 24.59 -3.84
CA VAL A 84 5.10 25.39 -4.60
C VAL A 84 4.74 26.62 -3.74
N PRO A 85 4.72 27.84 -4.30
CA PRO A 85 4.39 29.03 -3.53
C PRO A 85 2.98 28.94 -2.91
N GLU A 86 2.82 29.38 -1.66
CA GLU A 86 1.57 29.21 -0.87
C GLU A 86 0.32 29.79 -1.55
N ALA A 87 0.48 30.88 -2.30
CA ALA A 87 -0.62 31.50 -3.05
C ALA A 87 -1.15 30.63 -4.21
N GLU A 88 -0.36 29.66 -4.67
CA GLU A 88 -0.70 28.82 -5.82
C GLU A 88 -1.54 27.61 -5.41
N ARG A 89 -2.57 27.32 -6.22
CA ARG A 89 -3.51 26.24 -5.97
C ARG A 89 -2.99 24.93 -6.58
N LEU A 90 -2.51 24.05 -5.71
CA LEU A 90 -2.06 22.71 -6.06
C LEU A 90 -3.16 21.69 -5.68
N HIS A 91 -3.77 21.06 -6.67
CA HIS A 91 -4.84 20.09 -6.49
C HIS A 91 -4.31 18.66 -6.59
N PHE A 92 -4.66 17.82 -5.63
CA PHE A 92 -4.37 16.38 -5.64
C PHE A 92 -5.64 15.60 -5.98
N CYS A 93 -5.54 14.64 -6.89
CA CYS A 93 -6.63 13.71 -7.16
C CYS A 93 -6.12 12.33 -7.64
N ASP A 94 -6.96 11.31 -7.49
CA ASP A 94 -6.78 10.02 -8.16
C ASP A 94 -7.37 10.03 -9.58
N GLU A 95 -7.03 9.02 -10.39
CA GLU A 95 -7.53 8.85 -11.77
C GLU A 95 -9.06 8.78 -11.88
N GLY A 96 -9.73 8.25 -10.85
CA GLY A 96 -11.19 8.19 -10.80
C GLY A 96 -11.84 9.47 -10.24
N VAL A 97 -11.05 10.44 -9.78
CA VAL A 97 -11.51 11.66 -9.07
C VAL A 97 -12.43 11.32 -7.88
N SER A 98 -12.24 10.13 -7.31
CA SER A 98 -12.97 9.62 -6.15
C SER A 98 -12.36 10.14 -4.85
N GLY A 99 -11.04 10.36 -4.83
CA GLY A 99 -10.33 11.01 -3.73
C GLY A 99 -9.61 12.26 -4.24
N GLN A 100 -10.01 13.44 -3.76
CA GLN A 100 -9.44 14.71 -4.19
C GLN A 100 -9.34 15.73 -3.05
N LEU A 101 -8.35 16.62 -3.13
CA LEU A 101 -8.04 17.62 -2.10
C LEU A 101 -7.16 18.72 -2.68
N ASP A 102 -7.48 19.98 -2.37
CA ASP A 102 -6.54 21.09 -2.57
C ASP A 102 -5.44 21.01 -1.49
N LEU A 103 -4.19 20.77 -1.89
CA LEU A 103 -3.05 20.72 -0.99
C LEU A 103 -2.69 22.13 -0.53
N ARG A 104 -2.84 22.34 0.77
CA ARG A 104 -2.47 23.56 1.50
C ARG A 104 -1.16 23.35 2.27
N PRO A 105 -0.49 24.42 2.72
CA PRO A 105 0.74 24.29 3.52
C PRO A 105 0.58 23.48 4.82
N ASP A 106 -0.64 23.46 5.38
CA ASP A 106 -0.99 22.74 6.60
C ASP A 106 -1.59 21.34 6.35
N THR A 107 -1.70 20.91 5.08
CA THR A 107 -2.19 19.58 4.75
C THR A 107 -1.24 18.51 5.28
N SER A 108 -1.80 17.51 5.95
CA SER A 108 -1.06 16.39 6.53
C SER A 108 -1.22 15.11 5.70
N SER A 109 -0.35 14.12 5.91
CA SER A 109 -0.52 12.80 5.28
C SER A 109 -1.83 12.15 5.71
N SER A 110 -2.30 12.41 6.93
CA SER A 110 -3.57 11.90 7.44
C SER A 110 -4.77 12.42 6.65
N ASP A 111 -4.71 13.66 6.14
CA ASP A 111 -5.78 14.21 5.31
C ASP A 111 -5.87 13.47 3.97
N ILE A 112 -4.73 13.17 3.36
CA ILE A 112 -4.65 12.37 2.12
C ILE A 112 -5.14 10.93 2.37
N PHE A 113 -4.72 10.30 3.48
CA PHE A 113 -5.11 8.93 3.81
C PHE A 113 -6.62 8.77 4.00
N ARG A 114 -7.29 9.76 4.59
CA ARG A 114 -8.74 9.77 4.79
C ARG A 114 -9.53 9.74 3.47
N LEU A 115 -8.97 10.24 2.37
CA LEU A 115 -9.62 10.19 1.05
C LEU A 115 -9.81 8.75 0.55
N PHE A 116 -9.05 7.80 1.08
CA PHE A 116 -9.02 6.41 0.62
C PHE A 116 -9.28 5.41 1.75
N ASP A 117 -9.87 5.87 2.86
CA ASP A 117 -10.09 5.08 4.09
C ASP A 117 -8.83 4.33 4.55
N TYR A 118 -7.66 4.93 4.31
CA TYR A 118 -6.38 4.34 4.65
C TYR A 118 -6.00 4.69 6.09
N VAL A 119 -5.59 3.68 6.85
CA VAL A 119 -5.01 3.86 8.18
C VAL A 119 -3.61 3.26 8.14
N PRO A 120 -2.54 4.07 8.34
CA PRO A 120 -1.20 3.53 8.35
C PRO A 120 -1.04 2.53 9.50
N PRO A 121 -0.31 1.44 9.28
CA PRO A 121 0.01 0.50 10.35
C PRO A 121 0.77 1.21 11.48
N PRO A 122 0.57 0.81 12.76
CA PRO A 122 1.42 1.24 13.86
C PRO A 122 2.91 1.00 13.58
N PRO A 123 3.82 1.79 14.16
CA PRO A 123 5.26 1.60 13.98
C PRO A 123 5.68 0.15 14.26
N GLY A 124 6.44 -0.43 13.34
CA GLY A 124 6.90 -1.82 13.42
C GLY A 124 5.91 -2.87 12.88
N TRP A 125 4.65 -2.49 12.62
CA TRP A 125 3.69 -3.39 11.99
C TRP A 125 3.88 -3.41 10.47
N LYS A 126 3.62 -4.56 9.86
CA LYS A 126 3.71 -4.79 8.42
C LYS A 126 2.40 -5.33 7.86
N ASN A 127 2.15 -5.03 6.59
CA ASN A 127 1.01 -5.54 5.82
C ASN A 127 1.43 -6.78 5.05
N TYR A 128 0.57 -7.79 5.07
CA TYR A 128 0.77 -9.04 4.36
C TYR A 128 -0.50 -9.42 3.61
N SER A 129 -0.33 -10.06 2.45
CA SER A 129 -1.41 -10.69 1.72
C SER A 129 -1.11 -12.17 1.55
N LEU A 130 -2.02 -13.03 2.02
CA LEU A 130 -1.91 -14.48 1.88
C LEU A 130 -2.86 -14.96 0.78
N ILE A 131 -2.31 -15.70 -0.17
CA ILE A 131 -3.03 -16.21 -1.35
C ILE A 131 -2.91 -17.73 -1.37
N ALA A 132 -4.05 -18.40 -1.58
CA ALA A 132 -4.14 -19.85 -1.76
C ALA A 132 -4.41 -20.19 -3.23
N ARG A 133 -3.61 -21.10 -3.81
CA ARG A 133 -3.75 -21.61 -5.18
C ARG A 133 -3.97 -23.13 -5.18
N PRO A 134 -4.73 -23.68 -6.15
CA PRO A 134 -5.39 -22.98 -7.28
C PRO A 134 -6.59 -22.13 -6.86
N GLN A 135 -7.17 -22.39 -5.69
CA GLN A 135 -8.28 -21.61 -5.15
C GLN A 135 -8.28 -21.64 -3.62
N TRP A 136 -8.86 -20.61 -3.02
CA TRP A 136 -9.20 -20.62 -1.60
C TRP A 136 -10.45 -21.44 -1.37
N THR A 137 -10.34 -22.47 -0.55
CA THR A 137 -11.41 -23.46 -0.34
C THR A 137 -12.23 -23.23 0.93
N LEU A 138 -11.83 -22.29 1.78
CA LEU A 138 -12.42 -22.10 3.10
C LEU A 138 -13.46 -20.98 3.10
N ALA A 139 -14.72 -21.31 3.37
CA ALA A 139 -15.80 -20.32 3.47
C ALA A 139 -15.56 -19.35 4.65
N ALA A 140 -16.01 -18.09 4.52
CA ALA A 140 -15.78 -17.04 5.51
C ALA A 140 -16.27 -17.41 6.93
N HIS A 141 -17.44 -18.05 7.05
CA HIS A 141 -17.98 -18.51 8.34
C HIS A 141 -17.14 -19.63 8.96
N GLU A 142 -16.60 -20.54 8.14
CA GLU A 142 -15.75 -21.63 8.62
C GLU A 142 -14.38 -21.10 9.05
N PHE A 143 -13.81 -20.16 8.29
CA PHE A 143 -12.61 -19.43 8.68
C PHE A 143 -12.79 -18.73 10.04
N ALA A 144 -13.90 -17.99 10.21
CA ALA A 144 -14.22 -17.34 11.48
C ALA A 144 -14.31 -18.33 12.65
N ARG A 145 -14.95 -19.50 12.42
CA ARG A 145 -15.05 -20.56 13.42
C ARG A 145 -13.68 -21.09 13.83
N LEU A 146 -12.82 -21.41 12.86
CA LEU A 146 -11.46 -21.90 13.12
C LEU A 146 -10.58 -20.86 13.80
N LEU A 147 -10.72 -19.58 13.42
CA LEU A 147 -10.03 -18.46 14.04
C LEU A 147 -10.37 -18.34 15.53
N LEU A 148 -11.66 -18.36 15.87
CA LEU A 148 -12.13 -18.31 17.26
C LEU A 148 -11.75 -19.55 18.07
N LEU A 149 -11.63 -20.72 17.42
CA LEU A 149 -11.15 -21.92 18.08
C LEU A 149 -9.66 -21.82 18.46
N ARG A 150 -8.84 -21.22 17.60
CA ARG A 150 -7.40 -21.03 17.84
C ARG A 150 -7.14 -19.86 18.79
N TRP A 151 -7.85 -18.75 18.61
CA TRP A 151 -7.74 -17.53 19.40
C TRP A 151 -9.13 -17.11 19.92
N PRO A 152 -9.54 -17.60 21.10
CA PRO A 152 -10.87 -17.31 21.66
C PRO A 152 -11.15 -15.83 21.94
N SER A 153 -10.09 -15.03 22.14
CA SER A 153 -10.19 -13.58 22.33
C SER A 153 -10.28 -12.78 21.03
N ALA A 154 -10.25 -13.44 19.86
CA ALA A 154 -10.38 -12.77 18.59
C ALA A 154 -11.78 -12.17 18.42
N GLN A 155 -11.84 -11.04 17.74
CA GLN A 155 -13.09 -10.42 17.31
C GLN A 155 -13.26 -10.66 15.81
N VAL A 156 -14.44 -11.10 15.39
CA VAL A 156 -14.74 -11.34 13.98
C VAL A 156 -16.07 -10.69 13.63
N GLN A 157 -16.09 -9.97 12.51
CA GLN A 157 -17.29 -9.42 11.91
C GLN A 157 -17.51 -10.10 10.56
N LEU A 158 -18.63 -10.81 10.43
CA LEU A 158 -19.07 -11.41 9.19
C LEU A 158 -20.07 -10.49 8.51
N LYS A 159 -19.90 -10.30 7.22
CA LYS A 159 -20.80 -9.54 6.37
C LYS A 159 -21.74 -10.51 5.65
N THR A 160 -23.04 -10.24 5.74
CA THR A 160 -24.12 -11.14 5.26
C THR A 160 -24.39 -11.03 3.77
N GLU A 161 -23.92 -9.98 3.10
CA GLU A 161 -24.19 -9.74 1.69
C GLU A 161 -23.12 -10.38 0.80
N SER A 162 -23.53 -11.26 -0.13
CA SER A 162 -22.64 -12.07 -0.96
C SER A 162 -21.80 -11.29 -1.97
N HIS A 163 -22.06 -9.99 -2.14
CA HIS A 163 -21.41 -9.12 -3.12
C HIS A 163 -20.40 -8.14 -2.50
N GLU A 164 -20.23 -8.16 -1.17
CA GLU A 164 -19.26 -7.27 -0.56
C GLU A 164 -17.82 -7.74 -0.77
N PRO A 165 -16.88 -6.80 -1.02
CA PRO A 165 -15.49 -7.14 -1.31
C PRO A 165 -14.75 -7.74 -0.10
N ARG A 166 -15.32 -7.61 1.12
CA ARG A 166 -14.72 -8.09 2.37
C ARG A 166 -15.73 -8.89 3.20
N PRO A 167 -15.97 -10.18 2.89
CA PRO A 167 -16.96 -11.00 3.60
C PRO A 167 -16.67 -11.22 5.08
N ALA A 168 -15.42 -11.03 5.53
CA ALA A 168 -15.04 -11.11 6.94
C ALA A 168 -13.93 -10.10 7.27
N SER A 169 -14.05 -9.42 8.40
CA SER A 169 -12.96 -8.69 9.05
C SER A 169 -12.73 -9.22 10.46
N PHE A 170 -11.50 -9.13 10.95
CA PHE A 170 -11.14 -9.70 12.24
C PHE A 170 -10.00 -8.94 12.92
N GLN A 171 -9.94 -9.10 14.24
CA GLN A 171 -8.85 -8.67 15.09
C GLN A 171 -8.45 -9.82 16.01
N VAL A 172 -7.17 -10.17 16.05
CA VAL A 172 -6.64 -11.24 16.89
C VAL A 172 -5.63 -10.63 17.86
N PRO A 173 -5.93 -10.57 19.16
CA PRO A 173 -4.93 -10.24 20.17
C PRO A 173 -3.84 -11.33 20.19
N MET A 174 -2.65 -10.97 19.74
CA MET A 174 -1.47 -11.84 19.67
C MET A 174 -0.42 -11.38 20.70
N LYS A 175 0.74 -12.03 20.72
CA LYS A 175 1.76 -11.80 21.75
C LYS A 175 2.41 -10.41 21.65
N HIS A 176 2.67 -9.91 20.45
CA HIS A 176 3.40 -8.67 20.22
C HIS A 176 2.51 -7.54 19.68
N SER A 177 1.34 -7.88 19.12
CA SER A 177 0.41 -6.96 18.46
C SER A 177 -1.03 -7.45 18.53
N THR A 178 -1.98 -6.60 18.14
CA THR A 178 -3.32 -7.06 17.76
C THR A 178 -3.35 -7.15 16.24
N LEU A 179 -3.30 -8.35 15.70
CA LEU A 179 -3.31 -8.57 14.26
C LEU A 179 -4.70 -8.21 13.71
N ILE A 180 -4.75 -7.31 12.74
CA ILE A 180 -5.99 -6.84 12.10
C ILE A 180 -6.01 -7.39 10.69
N GLY A 181 -7.12 -7.96 10.23
CA GLY A 181 -7.19 -8.47 8.87
C GLY A 181 -8.59 -8.57 8.30
N SER A 182 -8.65 -8.88 7.01
CA SER A 182 -9.88 -9.12 6.27
C SER A 182 -9.68 -10.15 5.17
N LEU A 183 -10.69 -10.99 4.99
CA LEU A 183 -10.79 -11.86 3.82
C LEU A 183 -11.36 -11.04 2.67
N TYR A 184 -10.68 -11.03 1.52
CA TYR A 184 -11.08 -10.27 0.33
C TYR A 184 -11.71 -11.20 -0.74
N CYS A 185 -12.70 -10.70 -1.49
CA CYS A 185 -13.31 -11.35 -2.66
C CYS A 185 -13.38 -10.31 -3.80
N PRO A 186 -13.21 -10.68 -5.09
CA PRO A 186 -13.38 -12.00 -5.69
C PRO A 186 -12.11 -12.84 -5.86
N VAL A 187 -10.92 -12.25 -5.71
CA VAL A 187 -9.68 -13.03 -5.56
C VAL A 187 -9.55 -13.32 -4.08
N PRO A 188 -9.67 -14.58 -3.63
CA PRO A 188 -9.66 -14.88 -2.22
C PRO A 188 -8.24 -14.77 -1.66
N SER A 189 -7.90 -13.55 -1.26
CA SER A 189 -6.73 -13.21 -0.47
C SER A 189 -7.16 -12.91 0.96
N LEU A 190 -6.27 -13.20 1.89
CA LEU A 190 -6.39 -12.79 3.28
C LEU A 190 -5.36 -11.70 3.52
N ASP A 191 -5.82 -10.47 3.66
CA ASP A 191 -4.97 -9.33 3.96
C ASP A 191 -4.95 -9.09 5.46
N PHE A 192 -3.77 -8.91 6.04
CA PHE A 192 -3.64 -8.67 7.47
C PHE A 192 -2.38 -7.87 7.80
N THR A 193 -2.45 -7.22 8.96
CA THR A 193 -1.48 -6.25 9.44
C THR A 193 -1.17 -6.51 10.91
N GLY A 194 0.11 -6.51 11.27
CA GLY A 194 0.53 -6.75 12.66
C GLY A 194 2.05 -6.78 12.79
N ASP A 195 2.53 -7.14 13.98
CA ASP A 195 3.95 -7.43 14.20
C ASP A 195 4.39 -8.60 13.29
N PRO A 196 5.55 -8.51 12.61
CA PRO A 196 6.00 -9.55 11.69
C PRO A 196 6.04 -10.97 12.29
N ARG A 197 6.33 -11.11 13.60
CA ARG A 197 6.38 -12.41 14.28
C ARG A 197 4.99 -13.00 14.48
N ASP A 198 4.03 -12.17 14.87
CA ASP A 198 2.63 -12.57 15.02
C ASP A 198 2.02 -12.89 13.64
N CYS A 199 2.34 -12.09 12.62
CA CYS A 199 1.96 -12.35 11.24
C CYS A 199 2.56 -13.65 10.69
N ALA A 200 3.79 -13.99 11.04
CA ALA A 200 4.41 -15.27 10.69
C ALA A 200 3.67 -16.45 11.34
N GLU A 201 3.39 -16.38 12.66
CA GLU A 201 2.62 -17.42 13.36
C GLU A 201 1.23 -17.59 12.73
N PHE A 202 0.53 -16.49 12.48
CA PHE A 202 -0.78 -16.47 11.84
C PHE A 202 -0.76 -17.09 10.44
N SER A 203 0.24 -16.74 9.62
CA SER A 203 0.41 -17.27 8.27
C SER A 203 0.62 -18.78 8.25
N LEU A 204 1.46 -19.29 9.16
CA LEU A 204 1.74 -20.73 9.28
C LEU A 204 0.51 -21.49 9.80
N TRP A 205 -0.27 -20.91 10.70
CA TRP A 205 -1.55 -21.46 11.10
C TRP A 205 -2.54 -21.51 9.92
N CYS A 206 -2.67 -20.42 9.15
CA CYS A 206 -3.48 -20.40 7.93
C CYS A 206 -3.06 -21.50 6.95
N ARG A 207 -1.75 -21.69 6.74
CA ARG A 207 -1.22 -22.80 5.91
C ARG A 207 -1.68 -24.17 6.40
N SER A 208 -1.80 -24.37 7.71
CA SER A 208 -2.19 -25.65 8.31
C SER A 208 -3.68 -25.98 8.13
N ILE A 209 -4.54 -24.96 8.02
CA ILE A 209 -6.00 -25.15 7.86
C ILE A 209 -6.46 -25.07 6.41
N LEU A 210 -5.67 -24.45 5.52
CA LEU A 210 -6.01 -24.31 4.11
C LEU A 210 -5.65 -25.59 3.35
N VAL A 211 -6.67 -26.18 2.72
CA VAL A 211 -6.50 -27.26 1.75
C VAL A 211 -6.24 -26.64 0.37
N ALA A 212 -5.00 -26.22 0.16
CA ALA A 212 -4.50 -25.65 -1.08
C ALA A 212 -3.14 -26.26 -1.43
N GLU A 213 -2.87 -26.42 -2.73
CA GLU A 213 -1.59 -26.93 -3.22
C GLU A 213 -0.46 -25.98 -2.87
N GLN A 214 -0.72 -24.69 -3.02
CA GLN A 214 0.22 -23.62 -2.72
C GLN A 214 -0.45 -22.55 -1.87
N VAL A 215 0.20 -22.18 -0.78
CA VAL A 215 -0.15 -21.00 0.00
C VAL A 215 1.06 -20.10 0.00
N SER A 216 0.90 -18.87 -0.45
CA SER A 216 1.98 -17.90 -0.52
C SER A 216 1.59 -16.64 0.24
N VAL A 217 2.57 -16.01 0.86
CA VAL A 217 2.41 -14.71 1.52
C VAL A 217 3.30 -13.70 0.82
N SER A 218 2.76 -12.52 0.54
CA SER A 218 3.52 -11.38 0.05
C SER A 218 3.51 -10.23 1.05
N GLY A 219 4.59 -9.47 1.09
CA GLY A 219 4.74 -8.25 1.88
C GLY A 219 5.95 -7.45 1.39
N ASP A 220 5.82 -6.12 1.29
CA ASP A 220 6.88 -5.19 0.87
C ASP A 220 7.70 -5.69 -0.35
N ASN A 221 7.02 -6.07 -1.44
CA ASN A 221 7.60 -6.60 -2.70
C ASN A 221 8.31 -7.96 -2.63
N HIS A 222 8.30 -8.62 -1.48
CA HIS A 222 8.80 -9.98 -1.31
C HIS A 222 7.64 -10.96 -1.24
N PHE A 223 7.87 -12.22 -1.57
CA PHE A 223 6.92 -13.29 -1.34
C PHE A 223 7.63 -14.57 -0.86
N ILE A 224 6.92 -15.36 -0.08
CA ILE A 224 7.34 -16.69 0.36
C ILE A 224 6.22 -17.68 0.06
N THR A 225 6.56 -18.88 -0.41
CA THR A 225 5.63 -20.01 -0.45
C THR A 225 5.75 -20.79 0.84
N LEU A 226 4.63 -20.97 1.54
CA LEU A 226 4.54 -21.69 2.81
C LEU A 226 4.44 -23.19 2.54
N HIS A 227 5.53 -23.89 2.81
CA HIS A 227 5.57 -25.34 2.88
C HIS A 227 5.22 -25.80 4.31
N PRO A 228 4.80 -27.07 4.51
CA PRO A 228 4.56 -27.61 5.85
C PRO A 228 5.78 -27.52 6.78
N SER A 229 6.99 -27.44 6.22
CA SER A 229 8.25 -27.28 6.95
C SER A 229 8.69 -25.82 7.12
N THR A 230 7.97 -24.84 6.56
CA THR A 230 8.34 -23.43 6.67
C THR A 230 8.24 -22.99 8.14
N THR A 231 9.30 -22.37 8.64
CA THR A 231 9.37 -21.89 10.02
C THR A 231 9.05 -20.39 10.10
N VAL A 232 8.82 -19.90 11.32
CA VAL A 232 8.71 -18.46 11.59
C VAL A 232 10.00 -17.73 11.19
N GLU A 233 11.16 -18.35 11.40
CA GLU A 233 12.45 -17.76 11.04
C GLU A 233 12.62 -17.62 9.52
N ASP A 234 12.18 -18.61 8.74
CA ASP A 234 12.18 -18.52 7.28
C ASP A 234 11.29 -17.37 6.80
N PHE A 235 10.09 -17.26 7.38
CA PHE A 235 9.17 -16.16 7.08
C PHE A 235 9.80 -14.80 7.38
N LEU A 236 10.36 -14.62 8.58
CA LEU A 236 10.96 -13.35 9.00
C LEU A 236 12.20 -12.99 8.17
N ARG A 237 12.99 -13.98 7.77
CA ARG A 237 14.15 -13.77 6.89
C ARG A 237 13.73 -13.27 5.50
N THR A 238 12.59 -13.74 4.98
CA THR A 238 12.11 -13.39 3.64
C THR A 238 11.22 -12.15 3.62
N LEU A 239 10.35 -11.97 4.63
CA LEU A 239 9.27 -10.97 4.65
C LEU A 239 9.33 -10.00 5.85
N GLY A 240 10.21 -10.28 6.83
CA GLY A 240 10.46 -9.39 7.96
C GLY A 240 11.31 -8.17 7.58
N ALA A 241 11.54 -7.27 8.53
CA ALA A 241 12.60 -6.27 8.41
C ALA A 241 13.98 -6.97 8.40
N PRO A 242 15.04 -6.38 7.80
CA PRO A 242 16.37 -6.98 7.85
C PRO A 242 16.77 -7.22 9.32
N PRO A 243 17.49 -8.31 9.63
CA PRO A 243 18.06 -8.51 10.95
C PRO A 243 18.94 -7.31 11.28
N SER A 244 18.64 -6.66 12.40
CA SER A 244 19.49 -5.65 13.04
C SER A 244 20.86 -6.21 13.36
#